data_AF-A0AA37QVK5-F1
#
_entry.id   AF-A0AA37QVK5-F1
#
_cell.length_a   1.000
_cell.length_b   1.000
_cell.length_c   1.000
_cell.angle_alpha   90.00
_cell.angle_beta   90.00
_cell.angle_gamma   90.00
#
_symmetry.space_group_name_H-M   'P 1'
#
loop_
_entity.id
_entity.type
_entity.pdbx_description
1 polymer ?
#
loop_
_entity_poly.entity_id
_entity_poly.type
_entity_poly.pdbx_seq_one_letter_code
_entity_poly.pdbx_strand_id
1 'polypeptide(L)'
;MEALIANSGVDFRIGGNRAFYAPVEDFVQVPPPAAFFEPINWHRTALHELAHASGHESRLNRDLSGGFGSRKYAFEELIAEIASAFSCAALGIVPTVRHADYIGFWLDVLREDNRAIVRAASQASRVADYLLGFAPDVAGLAQAIGPDCAAA
;
A
#
# COMPACT_ATOMS: atom_id res chain seq x y z
N MET A 1 8.29 9.96 2.89
CA MET A 1 8.65 8.58 2.51
C MET A 1 9.78 8.03 3.37
N GLU A 2 10.97 8.65 3.39
CA GLU A 2 12.12 8.18 4.19
C GLU A 2 11.79 7.97 5.68
N ALA A 3 11.14 8.96 6.30
CA ALA A 3 10.70 8.84 7.70
C ALA A 3 9.69 7.70 7.91
N LEU A 4 8.75 7.50 6.97
CA LEU A 4 7.79 6.38 7.05
C LEU A 4 8.52 5.04 7.01
N ILE A 5 9.45 4.87 6.06
CA ILE A 5 10.27 3.65 5.94
C ILE A 5 11.02 3.41 7.25
N ALA A 6 11.75 4.43 7.74
CA ALA A 6 12.55 4.31 8.96
C ALA A 6 11.68 3.97 10.19
N ASN A 7 10.54 4.65 10.35
CA ASN A 7 9.65 4.48 11.49
C ASN A 7 8.86 3.16 11.44
N SER A 8 8.65 2.58 10.25
CA SER A 8 7.95 1.30 10.10
C SER A 8 8.72 0.12 10.72
N GLY A 9 10.03 0.26 10.89
CA GLY A 9 10.91 -0.80 11.39
C GLY A 9 11.08 -2.00 10.44
N VAL A 10 10.52 -1.95 9.23
CA VAL A 10 10.72 -2.97 8.19
C VAL A 10 12.15 -2.84 7.64
N ASP A 11 12.86 -3.96 7.49
CA ASP A 11 14.15 -3.98 6.78
C ASP A 11 13.92 -3.65 5.30
N PHE A 12 14.18 -2.39 4.94
CA PHE A 12 13.94 -1.86 3.60
C PHE A 12 15.28 -1.62 2.89
N ARG A 13 15.53 -2.40 1.85
CA ARG A 13 16.80 -2.44 1.12
C ARG A 13 16.64 -1.81 -0.25
N ILE A 14 17.51 -0.84 -0.56
CA ILE A 14 17.57 -0.21 -1.88
C ILE A 14 18.70 -0.85 -2.69
N GLY A 15 18.38 -1.44 -3.84
CA GLY A 15 19.35 -2.10 -4.70
C GLY A 15 18.73 -3.14 -5.65
N GLY A 16 19.56 -3.78 -6.46
CA GLY A 16 19.12 -4.77 -7.42
C GLY A 16 18.25 -4.20 -8.55
N ASN A 17 17.53 -5.07 -9.24
CA ASN A 17 16.71 -4.75 -10.42
C ASN A 17 15.25 -5.23 -10.30
N ARG A 18 14.83 -5.68 -9.11
CA ARG A 18 13.46 -6.14 -8.83
C ARG A 18 12.99 -5.58 -7.49
N ALA A 19 11.70 -5.29 -7.41
CA ALA A 19 11.01 -4.99 -6.17
C ALA A 19 10.28 -6.25 -5.68
N PHE A 20 10.33 -6.51 -4.37
CA PHE A 20 9.59 -7.58 -3.70
C PHE A 20 9.65 -7.43 -2.17
N TYR A 21 8.63 -7.92 -1.49
CA TYR A 21 8.70 -8.34 -0.09
C TYR A 21 9.04 -9.83 0.01
N ALA A 22 9.96 -10.19 0.90
CA ALA A 22 10.33 -11.58 1.21
C ALA A 22 9.72 -11.99 2.56
N PRO A 23 8.61 -12.77 2.58
CA PRO A 23 7.87 -13.02 3.82
C PRO A 23 8.61 -13.86 4.87
N VAL A 24 9.51 -14.75 4.45
CA VAL A 24 10.25 -15.65 5.36
C VAL A 24 11.41 -14.90 6.03
N GLU A 25 12.14 -14.10 5.26
CA GLU A 25 13.27 -13.31 5.73
C GLU A 25 12.88 -11.93 6.27
N ASP A 26 11.60 -11.56 6.18
CA ASP A 26 11.03 -10.28 6.59
C ASP A 26 11.84 -9.05 6.12
N PHE A 27 11.98 -8.88 4.80
CA PHE A 27 12.55 -7.66 4.24
C PHE A 27 11.90 -7.25 2.93
N VAL A 28 11.97 -5.95 2.65
CA VAL A 28 11.57 -5.35 1.38
C VAL A 28 12.83 -5.03 0.57
N GLN A 29 12.82 -5.39 -0.70
CA GLN A 29 13.81 -4.98 -1.70
C GLN A 29 13.13 -4.06 -2.70
N VAL A 30 13.74 -2.92 -3.02
CA VAL A 30 13.29 -2.05 -4.11
C VAL A 30 14.50 -1.54 -4.90
N PRO A 31 14.45 -1.45 -6.25
CA PRO A 31 15.52 -0.84 -7.03
C PRO A 31 15.76 0.63 -6.63
N PRO A 32 16.95 1.18 -6.94
CA PRO A 32 17.21 2.61 -6.72
C PRO A 32 16.19 3.51 -7.43
N PRO A 33 15.83 4.69 -6.88
CA PRO A 33 14.91 5.62 -7.52
C PRO A 33 15.26 5.96 -8.99
N ALA A 34 16.56 6.02 -9.30
CA ALA A 34 17.06 6.26 -10.66
C ALA A 34 16.72 5.15 -11.68
N ALA A 35 16.27 3.97 -11.23
CA ALA A 35 15.81 2.90 -12.11
C ALA A 35 14.36 3.12 -12.61
N PHE A 36 13.64 4.11 -12.08
CA PHE A 36 12.25 4.39 -12.43
C PHE A 36 12.17 5.62 -13.32
N PHE A 37 11.31 5.54 -14.35
CA PHE A 37 11.12 6.63 -15.31
C PHE A 37 10.57 7.91 -14.65
N GLU A 38 9.66 7.76 -13.68
CA GLU A 38 9.12 8.87 -12.90
C GLU A 38 9.30 8.60 -11.41
N PRO A 39 9.63 9.62 -10.59
CA PRO A 39 9.79 9.48 -9.14
C PRO A 39 8.58 8.85 -8.44
N ILE A 40 7.36 9.14 -8.93
CA ILE A 40 6.12 8.57 -8.37
C ILE A 40 6.08 7.04 -8.47
N ASN A 41 6.64 6.46 -9.53
CA ASN A 41 6.64 5.01 -9.73
C ASN A 41 7.51 4.32 -8.67
N TRP A 42 8.58 4.98 -8.22
CA TRP A 42 9.37 4.47 -7.09
C TRP A 42 8.56 4.47 -5.80
N HIS A 43 7.85 5.57 -5.49
CA HIS A 43 7.02 5.67 -4.29
C HIS A 43 5.88 4.64 -4.27
N ARG A 44 5.17 4.48 -5.39
CA ARG A 44 4.10 3.46 -5.54
C ARG A 44 4.65 2.06 -5.29
N THR A 45 5.76 1.73 -5.95
CA THR A 45 6.41 0.41 -5.82
C THR A 45 6.84 0.18 -4.37
N ALA A 46 7.51 1.15 -3.75
CA ALA A 46 7.94 1.02 -2.36
C ALA A 46 6.78 0.86 -1.37
N LEU A 47 5.69 1.62 -1.53
CA LEU A 47 4.49 1.49 -0.70
C LEU A 47 3.74 0.18 -0.95
N HIS A 48 3.77 -0.35 -2.17
CA HIS A 48 3.21 -1.66 -2.50
C HIS A 48 3.97 -2.79 -1.78
N GLU A 49 5.30 -2.79 -1.82
CA GLU A 49 6.07 -3.81 -1.11
C GLU A 49 5.96 -3.68 0.42
N LEU A 50 5.88 -2.45 0.94
CA LEU A 50 5.59 -2.21 2.36
C LEU A 50 4.17 -2.66 2.74
N ALA A 51 3.21 -2.56 1.82
CA ALA A 51 1.87 -3.08 2.04
C ALA A 51 1.91 -4.60 2.21
N HIS A 52 2.66 -5.34 1.39
CA HIS A 52 2.91 -6.77 1.62
C HIS A 52 3.62 -7.03 2.95
N ALA A 53 4.66 -6.25 3.26
CA ALA A 53 5.39 -6.40 4.53
C ALA A 53 4.46 -6.28 5.73
N SER A 54 3.50 -5.35 5.72
CA SER A 54 2.51 -5.22 6.81
C SER A 54 1.71 -6.50 7.07
N GLY A 55 1.65 -7.43 6.13
CA GLY A 55 0.96 -8.72 6.28
C GLY A 55 1.67 -9.75 7.15
N HIS A 56 2.94 -9.52 7.52
CA HIS A 56 3.71 -10.42 8.39
C HIS A 56 3.01 -10.70 9.73
N GLU A 57 3.30 -11.86 10.33
CA GLU A 57 2.67 -12.34 11.57
C GLU A 57 2.85 -11.40 12.77
N SER A 58 3.98 -10.67 12.81
CA SER A 58 4.28 -9.68 13.84
C SER A 58 3.58 -8.32 13.62
N ARG A 59 2.85 -8.16 12.51
CA ARG A 59 2.20 -6.92 12.08
C ARG A 59 0.69 -7.11 11.95
N LEU A 60 0.11 -7.02 10.75
CA LEU A 60 -1.32 -7.18 10.53
C LEU A 60 -1.74 -8.65 10.35
N ASN A 61 -0.78 -9.58 10.31
CA ASN A 61 -1.00 -11.03 10.30
C ASN A 61 -2.03 -11.47 9.24
N ARG A 62 -1.79 -11.11 7.97
CA ARG A 62 -2.61 -11.53 6.84
C ARG A 62 -2.08 -12.83 6.26
N ASP A 63 -2.95 -13.56 5.54
CA ASP A 63 -2.55 -14.81 4.89
C ASP A 63 -1.72 -14.54 3.63
N LEU A 64 -0.40 -14.65 3.75
CA LEU A 64 0.56 -14.52 2.66
C LEU A 64 0.99 -15.89 2.06
N SER A 65 0.31 -16.99 2.39
CA SER A 65 0.69 -18.34 1.94
C SER A 65 0.37 -18.64 0.47
N GLY A 66 -0.29 -17.73 -0.23
CA GLY A 66 -0.68 -17.90 -1.63
C GLY A 66 0.51 -17.87 -2.58
N GLY A 67 0.73 -18.95 -3.34
CA GLY A 67 1.71 -18.96 -4.43
C GLY A 67 1.26 -18.13 -5.63
N PHE A 68 2.23 -17.67 -6.43
CA PHE A 68 2.00 -16.90 -7.66
C PHE A 68 0.92 -17.53 -8.55
N GLY A 69 -0.01 -16.73 -9.04
CA GLY A 69 -1.14 -17.18 -9.86
C GLY A 69 -2.31 -17.83 -9.11
N SER A 70 -2.20 -18.01 -7.79
CA SER A 70 -3.33 -18.48 -6.97
C SER A 70 -4.33 -17.35 -6.68
N ARG A 71 -5.58 -17.71 -6.34
CA ARG A 71 -6.60 -16.74 -5.92
C ARG A 71 -6.19 -15.97 -4.65
N LYS A 72 -5.52 -16.63 -3.70
CA LYS A 72 -5.03 -15.99 -2.47
C LYS A 72 -3.98 -14.93 -2.80
N TYR A 73 -3.01 -15.29 -3.65
CA TYR A 73 -1.99 -14.37 -4.14
C TYR A 73 -2.61 -13.16 -4.85
N ALA A 74 -3.50 -13.39 -5.82
CA ALA A 74 -4.18 -12.31 -6.54
C ALA A 74 -4.98 -11.37 -5.62
N PHE A 75 -5.56 -11.91 -4.54
CA PHE A 75 -6.29 -11.11 -3.56
C PHE A 75 -5.37 -10.25 -2.69
N GLU A 76 -4.19 -10.76 -2.30
CA GLU A 76 -3.19 -9.99 -1.56
C GLU A 76 -2.52 -8.91 -2.44
N GLU A 77 -2.23 -9.20 -3.70
CA GLU A 77 -1.79 -8.20 -4.69
C GLU A 77 -2.80 -7.06 -4.84
N LEU A 78 -4.10 -7.40 -4.89
CA LEU A 78 -5.18 -6.41 -4.93
C LEU A 78 -5.19 -5.52 -3.68
N ILE A 79 -4.97 -6.10 -2.49
CA ILE A 79 -4.86 -5.34 -1.24
C ILE A 79 -3.66 -4.40 -1.29
N ALA A 80 -2.49 -4.89 -1.71
CA ALA A 80 -1.25 -4.10 -1.76
C ALA A 80 -1.33 -2.93 -2.76
N GLU A 81 -1.93 -3.15 -3.93
CA GLU A 81 -2.13 -2.08 -4.93
C GLU A 81 -3.10 -0.99 -4.44
N ILE A 82 -4.25 -1.37 -3.85
CA ILE A 82 -5.20 -0.39 -3.29
C ILE A 82 -4.54 0.40 -2.14
N ALA A 83 -3.83 -0.30 -1.25
CA ALA A 83 -3.19 0.32 -0.10
C ALA A 83 -2.10 1.31 -0.54
N SER A 84 -1.27 0.92 -1.51
CA SER A 84 -0.27 1.80 -2.11
C SER A 84 -0.90 3.06 -2.70
N ALA A 85 -2.01 2.91 -3.44
CA ALA A 85 -2.74 4.06 -4.00
C ALA A 85 -3.29 5.00 -2.91
N PHE A 86 -3.89 4.44 -1.85
CA PHE A 86 -4.40 5.22 -0.71
C PHE A 86 -3.28 5.95 0.03
N SER A 87 -2.16 5.27 0.31
CA SER A 87 -1.00 5.87 0.96
C SER A 87 -0.35 6.96 0.10
N CYS A 88 -0.21 6.76 -1.21
CA CYS A 88 0.27 7.79 -2.13
C CYS A 88 -0.62 9.04 -2.07
N ALA A 89 -1.94 8.86 -2.15
CA ALA A 89 -2.90 9.98 -2.08
C ALA A 89 -2.80 10.74 -0.75
N ALA A 90 -2.75 10.02 0.37
CA ALA A 90 -2.64 10.61 1.71
C ALA A 90 -1.31 11.35 1.95
N LEU A 91 -0.22 10.89 1.34
CA LEU A 91 1.10 11.54 1.41
C LEU A 91 1.26 12.69 0.40
N GLY A 92 0.22 13.04 -0.36
CA GLY A 92 0.29 14.07 -1.41
C GLY A 92 1.15 13.66 -2.61
N ILE A 93 1.45 12.37 -2.76
CA ILE A 93 2.19 11.80 -3.89
C ILE A 93 1.20 11.63 -5.04
N VAL A 94 0.89 12.73 -5.70
CA VAL A 94 -0.04 12.77 -6.82
C VAL A 94 0.71 12.76 -8.15
N PRO A 95 0.22 12.01 -9.18
CA PRO A 95 0.79 12.11 -10.51
C PRO A 95 0.68 13.55 -11.02
N THR A 96 1.71 14.01 -11.74
CA THR A 96 1.70 15.33 -12.41
C THR A 96 0.62 15.42 -13.49
N VAL A 97 0.16 14.27 -13.99
CA VAL A 97 -0.94 14.16 -14.96
C VAL A 97 -2.20 13.68 -14.23
N ARG A 98 -3.21 14.55 -14.11
CA ARG A 98 -4.52 14.21 -13.50
C ARG A 98 -5.18 13.09 -14.29
N HIS A 99 -5.05 11.85 -13.84
CA HIS A 99 -5.71 10.73 -14.47
C HIS A 99 -6.58 9.98 -13.47
N ALA A 100 -7.88 10.13 -13.71
CA ALA A 100 -8.97 9.30 -13.22
C ALA A 100 -8.84 7.81 -13.67
N ASP A 101 -7.72 7.42 -14.26
CA ASP A 101 -7.45 6.09 -14.82
C ASP A 101 -7.38 5.02 -13.74
N TYR A 102 -6.93 5.38 -12.53
CA TYR A 102 -7.01 4.48 -11.39
C TYR A 102 -8.47 4.14 -11.11
N ILE A 103 -9.35 5.16 -11.00
CA ILE A 103 -10.80 4.96 -10.79
C ILE A 103 -11.42 4.16 -11.94
N GLY A 104 -11.01 4.42 -13.19
CA GLY A 104 -11.46 3.66 -14.37
C GLY A 104 -11.11 2.17 -14.30
N PHE A 105 -9.86 1.83 -13.97
CA PHE A 105 -9.42 0.45 -13.78
C PHE A 105 -10.14 -0.22 -12.61
N TRP A 106 -10.34 0.49 -11.50
CA TRP A 106 -11.12 0.01 -10.36
C TRP A 106 -12.58 -0.25 -10.73
N LEU A 107 -13.21 0.61 -11.54
CA LEU A 107 -14.60 0.46 -11.99
C LEU A 107 -14.83 -0.75 -12.89
N ASP A 108 -13.83 -1.17 -13.67
CA ASP A 108 -13.92 -2.36 -14.49
C ASP A 108 -13.71 -3.64 -13.67
N VAL A 109 -12.81 -3.64 -12.68
CA VAL A 109 -12.65 -4.74 -11.70
C VAL A 109 -13.87 -4.86 -10.78
N LEU A 110 -14.53 -3.74 -10.46
CA LEU A 110 -15.76 -3.69 -9.66
C LEU A 110 -16.93 -4.46 -10.31
N ARG A 111 -16.93 -4.68 -11.63
CA ARG A 111 -18.09 -5.27 -12.34
C ARG A 111 -18.21 -6.79 -12.21
N GLU A 112 -17.17 -7.52 -11.78
CA GLU A 112 -17.16 -9.00 -11.84
C GLU A 112 -17.39 -9.71 -10.48
N ASP A 113 -17.04 -9.12 -9.34
CA ASP A 113 -17.39 -9.64 -7.99
C ASP A 113 -17.36 -8.54 -6.91
N ASN A 114 -18.48 -7.81 -6.80
CA ASN A 114 -18.68 -6.68 -5.88
C ASN A 114 -18.32 -6.98 -4.41
N ARG A 115 -18.36 -8.24 -3.95
CA ARG A 115 -18.07 -8.56 -2.55
C ARG A 115 -16.58 -8.77 -2.30
N ALA A 116 -15.84 -9.28 -3.27
CA ALA A 116 -14.40 -9.50 -3.14
C ALA A 116 -13.65 -8.17 -3.07
N ILE A 117 -13.99 -7.22 -3.94
CA ILE A 117 -13.34 -5.91 -3.98
C ILE A 117 -13.63 -5.06 -2.74
N VAL A 118 -14.85 -5.10 -2.19
CA VAL A 118 -15.16 -4.40 -0.92
C VAL A 118 -14.34 -4.99 0.24
N ARG A 119 -14.14 -6.31 0.28
CA ARG A 119 -13.27 -6.95 1.27
C ARG A 119 -11.80 -6.55 1.08
N ALA A 120 -11.31 -6.51 -0.16
CA ALA A 120 -9.95 -6.09 -0.45
C ALA A 120 -9.74 -4.61 -0.07
N ALA A 121 -10.67 -3.72 -0.43
CA ALA A 121 -10.62 -2.32 -0.09
C ALA A 121 -10.63 -2.09 1.44
N SER A 122 -11.47 -2.82 2.19
CA SER A 122 -11.49 -2.74 3.65
C SER A 122 -10.15 -3.17 4.28
N GLN A 123 -9.51 -4.22 3.76
CA GLN A 123 -8.18 -4.62 4.22
C GLN A 123 -7.12 -3.61 3.81
N ALA A 124 -7.19 -3.10 2.58
CA ALA A 124 -6.27 -2.09 2.07
C ALA A 124 -6.32 -0.78 2.87
N SER A 125 -7.50 -0.33 3.31
CA SER A 125 -7.64 0.80 4.23
C SER A 125 -6.87 0.56 5.54
N ARG A 126 -7.01 -0.63 6.15
CA ARG A 126 -6.25 -0.97 7.36
C ARG A 126 -4.73 -1.00 7.14
N VAL A 127 -4.30 -1.44 5.95
CA VAL A 127 -2.88 -1.40 5.57
C VAL A 127 -2.40 0.03 5.39
N ALA A 128 -3.18 0.87 4.71
CA ALA A 128 -2.86 2.27 4.53
C ALA A 128 -2.77 3.00 5.89
N ASP A 129 -3.74 2.79 6.78
CA ASP A 129 -3.72 3.35 8.14
C ASP A 129 -2.48 2.91 8.92
N TYR A 130 -2.13 1.62 8.84
CA TYR A 130 -0.92 1.07 9.47
C TYR A 130 0.34 1.77 8.94
N LEU A 131 0.51 1.87 7.62
CA LEU A 131 1.67 2.51 7.00
C LEU A 131 1.74 4.01 7.31
N LEU A 132 0.61 4.71 7.21
CA LEU A 132 0.52 6.15 7.45
C LEU A 132 0.72 6.51 8.92
N GLY A 133 0.46 5.59 9.85
CA GLY A 133 0.80 5.74 11.27
C GLY A 133 2.29 5.98 11.53
N PHE A 134 3.17 5.62 10.59
CA PHE A 134 4.61 5.85 10.67
C PHE A 134 5.06 7.16 10.00
N ALA A 135 4.16 7.86 9.31
CA ALA A 135 4.48 9.13 8.66
C ALA A 135 4.43 10.30 9.66
N PRO A 136 5.46 11.18 9.70
CA PRO A 136 5.61 12.20 10.74
C PRO A 136 4.50 13.28 10.78
N ASP A 137 3.68 13.43 9.75
CA ASP A 137 2.61 14.46 9.67
C ASP A 137 1.18 13.91 9.48
N VAL A 138 0.98 12.59 9.43
CA VAL A 138 -0.35 11.99 9.20
C VAL A 138 -1.03 11.56 10.50
N ALA A 139 -0.24 11.34 11.56
CA ALA A 139 -0.75 11.08 12.92
C ALA A 139 -1.62 12.24 13.47
N GLY A 140 -1.42 13.47 12.98
CA GLY A 140 -2.23 14.63 13.32
C GLY A 140 -3.57 14.70 12.56
N LEU A 141 -3.68 14.07 11.38
CA LEU A 141 -4.91 14.09 10.59
C LEU A 141 -5.97 13.15 11.20
N ALA A 142 -5.58 11.97 11.69
CA ALA A 142 -6.50 11.00 12.28
C ALA A 142 -7.19 11.51 13.57
N GLN A 143 -6.59 12.44 14.30
CA GLN A 143 -7.22 13.10 15.46
C GLN A 143 -8.22 14.19 15.08
N ALA A 144 -8.24 14.65 13.82
CA ALA A 144 -9.17 15.68 13.35
C ALA A 144 -10.50 15.11 12.79
N ILE A 145 -10.62 13.78 12.64
CA ILE A 145 -11.75 13.12 11.95
C ILE A 145 -12.66 12.28 12.89
N GLY A 146 -12.80 12.67 14.16
CA GLY A 146 -13.87 12.17 15.01
C GLY A 146 -14.25 13.18 16.11
N PRO A 147 -15.46 13.15 16.69
CA PRO A 147 -16.74 12.53 16.31
C PRO A 147 -17.79 13.56 15.79
N ASP A 148 -17.38 14.77 15.38
CA ASP A 148 -18.32 15.88 15.12
C ASP A 148 -19.14 15.79 13.82
N CYS A 149 -19.03 14.73 13.03
CA CYS A 149 -19.87 14.53 11.84
C CYS A 149 -21.12 13.66 12.09
N ALA A 150 -21.45 13.32 13.34
CA ALA A 150 -22.68 12.58 13.68
C ALA A 150 -23.86 13.48 14.11
N ALA A 151 -23.75 14.81 13.99
CA ALA A 151 -24.85 15.72 14.33
C ALA A 151 -24.93 16.91 13.35
N ALA A 152 -25.53 16.67 12.18
CA ALA A 152 -26.16 17.70 11.34
C ALA A 152 -27.22 17.06 10.43
#